data_AF-A0A1H9SVE6-F1
#
_entry.id   AF-A0A1H9SVE6-F1
#
_cell.length_a   1.000
_cell.length_b   1.000
_cell.length_c   1.000
_cell.angle_alpha   90.00
_cell.angle_beta   90.00
_cell.angle_gamma   90.00
#
_symmetry.space_group_name_H-M   'P 1'
#
loop_
_entity.id
_entity.type
_entity.pdbx_description
1 polymer ?
#
loop_
_entity_poly.entity_id
_entity_poly.type
_entity_poly.pdbx_seq_one_letter_code
_entity_poly.pdbx_strand_id
1 'polypeptide(L)' 'MASVAAAGRADLTDAQWAVLQPLLPVGRKPGRPPKWSKRQLIDGI' A
#
# COMPACT_ATOMS: atom_id res chain seq x y z
N MET A 1 12.83 -17.01 9.95
CA MET A 1 12.05 -16.15 9.04
C MET A 1 10.60 -16.19 9.50
N ALA A 2 10.09 -15.11 10.09
CA ALA A 2 8.71 -15.07 10.56
C ALA A 2 7.78 -14.77 9.37
N SER A 3 6.93 -15.73 9.00
CA SER A 3 5.85 -15.51 8.05
C SER A 3 4.70 -14.79 8.75
N VAL A 4 4.22 -13.68 8.19
CA VAL A 4 3.01 -13.01 8.67
C VAL A 4 1.79 -13.83 8.28
N ALA A 5 0.93 -14.16 9.25
CA ALA A 5 -0.32 -14.86 9.00
C ALA A 5 -1.28 -13.92 8.25
N ALA A 6 -1.64 -14.27 7.02
CA ALA A 6 -2.64 -13.53 6.24
C ALA A 6 -4.04 -13.90 6.73
N ALA A 7 -4.52 -13.23 7.78
CA ALA A 7 -5.89 -13.32 8.25
C ALA A 7 -6.62 -11.99 7.95
N GLY A 8 -7.32 -11.91 6.83
CA GLY A 8 -8.15 -10.74 6.48
C GLY A 8 -7.41 -9.52 5.92
N ARG A 9 -8.12 -8.37 5.84
CA ARG A 9 -7.60 -7.06 5.36
C ARG A 9 -6.23 -6.79 5.99
N ALA A 10 -5.23 -6.50 5.15
CA ALA A 10 -3.84 -6.43 5.57
C ALA A 10 -3.51 -5.03 6.10
N ASP A 11 -3.61 -4.84 7.42
CA ASP A 11 -3.07 -3.64 8.07
C ASP A 11 -1.53 -3.66 7.95
N LEU A 12 -0.99 -2.80 7.09
CA LEU A 12 0.46 -2.61 7.02
C LEU A 12 0.90 -1.64 8.11
N THR A 13 1.84 -2.08 8.94
CA THR A 13 2.52 -1.17 9.88
C THR A 13 3.27 -0.08 9.11
N ASP A 14 3.51 1.08 9.73
CA ASP A 14 4.27 2.17 9.10
C ASP A 14 5.66 1.73 8.63
N ALA A 15 6.32 0.85 9.39
CA ALA A 15 7.63 0.32 9.05
C ALA A 15 7.58 -0.59 7.81
N GLN A 16 6.55 -1.44 7.69
CA GLN A 16 6.36 -2.28 6.51
C GLN A 16 5.96 -1.44 5.30
N TRP A 17 5.10 -0.44 5.50
CA TRP A 17 4.70 0.51 4.47
C TRP A 17 5.89 1.28 3.91
N ALA A 18 6.81 1.74 4.76
CA ALA A 18 8.01 2.46 4.35
C ALA A 18 8.93 1.65 3.41
N VAL A 19 8.99 0.33 3.60
CA VAL A 19 9.73 -0.59 2.71
C VAL A 19 8.99 -0.80 1.39
N LEU A 20 7.66 -0.91 1.43
CA LEU A 20 6.82 -1.18 0.26
C LEU A 20 6.65 0.04 -0.66
N GLN A 21 6.39 1.21 -0.08
CA GLN A 21 6.06 2.46 -0.78
C GLN A 21 6.99 2.80 -1.95
N PRO A 22 8.33 2.75 -1.83
CA PRO A 22 9.23 3.11 -2.93
C PRO A 22 9.20 2.12 -4.09
N LEU A 23 8.74 0.88 -3.86
CA LEU A 23 8.64 -0.16 -4.88
C LEU A 23 7.35 -0.05 -5.70
N LEU A 24 6.39 0.75 -5.24
CA LEU A 24 5.12 0.89 -5.92
C LEU A 24 5.27 1.69 -7.22
N PRO A 25 4.61 1.29 -8.31
CA PRO A 25 4.74 1.96 -9.59
C PRO A 25 4.30 3.42 -9.46
N VAL A 26 5.20 4.36 -9.71
CA VAL A 26 4.87 5.79 -9.75
C VAL A 26 4.03 6.01 -10.99
N GLY A 27 2.75 6.34 -10.81
CA GLY A 27 1.81 6.48 -11.92
C GLY A 27 2.31 7.54 -12.90
N ARG A 28 2.85 7.12 -14.04
CA ARG A 28 3.02 8.00 -15.19
C ARG A 28 1.64 8.13 -15.82
N LYS A 29 0.90 9.22 -15.59
CA LYS A 29 -0.10 9.67 -16.58
C LYS A 29 -0.73 11.04 -16.31
N PRO A 30 -0.99 11.81 -17.38
CA PRO A 30 -1.90 12.94 -17.37
C PRO A 30 -3.34 12.40 -17.30
N GLY A 31 -4.09 12.81 -16.28
CA GLY A 31 -5.44 12.32 -15.99
C GLY A 31 -5.92 12.83 -14.64
N ARG A 32 -7.12 12.42 -14.20
CA ARG A 32 -7.66 12.82 -12.89
C ARG A 32 -6.80 12.19 -11.77
N PRO A 33 -6.31 12.99 -10.81
CA PRO A 33 -5.61 12.47 -9.64
C PRO A 33 -6.46 11.43 -8.87
N PRO A 34 -5.85 10.36 -8.34
CA PRO A 34 -6.57 9.36 -7.56
C PRO A 34 -7.14 9.98 -6.28
N LYS A 35 -8.37 9.59 -5.93
CA LYS A 35 -9.09 10.07 -4.73
C LYS A 35 -8.50 9.53 -3.42
N TRP A 36 -7.96 8.31 -3.46
CA TRP A 36 -7.38 7.62 -2.30
C TRP A 36 -5.91 7.33 -2.53
N SER A 37 -5.13 7.35 -1.44
CA SER A 37 -3.72 6.98 -1.48
C SER A 37 -3.57 5.47 -1.69
N LYS A 38 -2.40 5.04 -2.20
CA LYS A 38 -2.12 3.61 -2.37
C LYS A 38 -2.18 2.85 -1.04
N ARG A 39 -1.76 3.51 0.05
CA ARG A 39 -1.82 2.96 1.42
C ARG A 39 -3.26 2.68 1.83
N GLN A 40 -4.14 3.66 1.61
CA GLN A 40 -5.55 3.54 1.91
C GLN A 40 -6.22 2.37 1.17
N LEU A 41 -5.88 2.15 -0.10
CA LEU A 41 -6.41 1.02 -0.85
C LEU A 41 -5.93 -0.33 -0.31
N ILE A 42 -4.70 -0.39 0.24
CA ILE A 42 -4.10 -1.61 0.77
C ILE A 42 -4.60 -1.90 2.19
N ASP A 43 -4.71 -0.86 3.02
CA ASP A 43 -5.30 -0.90 4.37
C ASP A 43 -6.83 -1.12 4.32
N GLY A 44 -7.41 -1.16 3.11
CA GLY A 44 -8.80 -1.55 2.90
C GLY A 44 -9.82 -0.47 3.25
N ILE A 45 -9.53 0.78 2.88
CA ILE A 45 -10.55 1.84 2.72
C ILE A 45 -11.74 1.36 1.88
#